data_AF-A0A930XEE4-F1
#
_entry.id   AF-A0A930XEE4-F1
#
_cell.length_a   1.000
_cell.length_b   1.000
_cell.length_c   1.000
_cell.angle_alpha   90.00
_cell.angle_beta   90.00
_cell.angle_gamma   90.00
#
_symmetry.space_group_name_H-M   'P 1'
#
loop_
_entity.id
_entity.type
_entity.pdbx_description
1 polymer ?
#
loop_
_entity_poly.entity_id
_entity_poly.type
_entity_poly.pdbx_seq_one_letter_code
_entity_poly.pdbx_strand_id
1 'polypeptide(L)'
;MSWFKQTNRLKRAELGSGSLSKQATTQQTEHLKTIGASLKCAIQEALQRQSLLQHQYSVMVTQAQALIQRASYQQHQGDVGTARSLLIQKNKLLVQATRLKTRIESCDAEIQSLRQNLAHIEDQLDASQQWLEAP
;
A
#
# COMPACT_ATOMS: atom_id res chain seq x y z
N MET A 1 -14.02 23.02 -10.08
CA MET A 1 -14.49 23.05 -11.49
C MET A 1 -14.32 21.66 -12.07
N SER A 2 -15.39 21.04 -12.59
CA SER A 2 -15.40 19.62 -12.98
C SER A 2 -14.66 19.37 -14.31
N TRP A 3 -13.70 18.44 -14.29
CA TRP A 3 -12.88 17.98 -15.42
C TRP A 3 -13.72 17.51 -16.63
N PHE A 4 -14.95 17.03 -16.38
CA PHE A 4 -15.95 16.67 -17.39
C PHE A 4 -16.36 17.82 -18.33
N LYS A 5 -16.26 19.08 -17.87
CA LYS A 5 -16.55 20.24 -18.73
C LYS A 5 -15.39 20.54 -19.69
N GLN A 6 -14.19 20.07 -19.37
CA GLN A 6 -12.99 20.25 -20.19
C GLN A 6 -12.95 19.24 -21.34
N THR A 7 -13.30 17.98 -21.06
CA THR A 7 -13.35 16.90 -22.06
C THR A 7 -14.43 17.13 -23.13
N ASN A 8 -15.59 17.67 -22.74
CA ASN A 8 -16.65 18.02 -23.68
C ASN A 8 -16.34 19.26 -24.55
N ARG A 9 -15.47 20.17 -24.07
CA ARG A 9 -14.97 21.28 -24.89
C ARG A 9 -13.97 20.81 -25.93
N LEU A 10 -13.14 19.83 -25.59
CA LEU A 10 -12.19 19.22 -26.54
C LEU A 10 -12.92 18.45 -27.64
N LYS A 11 -13.96 17.67 -27.30
CA LYS A 11 -14.80 16.98 -28.29
C LYS A 11 -15.49 17.91 -29.31
N ARG A 12 -15.83 19.15 -28.95
CA ARG A 12 -16.41 20.12 -29.91
C ARG A 12 -15.37 20.75 -30.83
N ALA A 13 -14.09 20.71 -30.48
CA ALA A 13 -13.00 21.16 -31.35
C ALA A 13 -12.56 20.09 -32.37
N GLU A 14 -13.04 18.85 -32.23
CA GLU A 14 -12.67 17.68 -33.06
C GLU A 14 -13.22 17.71 -34.49
N LEU A 15 -14.20 18.56 -34.81
CA LEU A 15 -14.79 18.62 -36.17
C LEU A 15 -13.88 19.28 -37.23
N GLY A 16 -12.66 19.71 -36.88
CA GLY A 16 -11.76 20.39 -37.82
C GLY A 16 -10.26 20.06 -37.78
N SER A 17 -9.79 19.10 -36.95
CA SER A 17 -8.32 18.92 -36.78
C SER A 17 -7.87 17.52 -36.32
N GLY A 18 -8.15 16.48 -37.11
CA GLY A 18 -7.76 15.09 -36.78
C GLY A 18 -6.27 14.82 -36.48
N SER A 19 -5.37 15.76 -36.77
CA SER A 19 -3.93 15.71 -36.45
C SER A 19 -3.61 16.18 -35.01
N LEU A 20 -4.28 17.22 -34.52
CA LEU A 20 -4.04 17.79 -33.19
C LEU A 20 -4.63 16.91 -32.07
N SER A 21 -5.72 16.20 -32.35
CA SER A 21 -6.34 15.27 -31.39
C SER A 21 -5.49 14.02 -31.18
N LYS A 22 -4.90 13.44 -32.23
CA LYS A 22 -4.02 12.26 -32.11
C LYS A 22 -2.77 12.56 -31.30
N GLN A 23 -2.11 13.70 -31.54
CA GLN A 23 -0.92 14.10 -30.78
C GLN A 23 -1.22 14.32 -29.28
N ALA A 24 -2.37 14.93 -28.96
CA ALA A 24 -2.81 15.10 -27.58
C ALA A 24 -3.09 13.75 -26.89
N THR A 25 -3.75 12.81 -27.59
CA THR A 25 -4.01 11.46 -27.07
C THR A 25 -2.72 10.66 -26.87
N THR A 26 -1.72 10.79 -27.75
CA THR A 26 -0.41 10.15 -27.57
C THR A 26 0.32 10.67 -26.33
N GLN A 27 0.34 11.99 -26.12
CA GLN A 27 0.95 12.59 -24.93
C GLN A 27 0.23 12.17 -23.65
N GLN A 28 -1.10 12.11 -23.67
CA GLN A 28 -1.88 11.60 -22.54
C GLN A 28 -1.57 10.13 -22.25
N THR A 29 -1.44 9.30 -23.27
CA THR A 29 -1.10 7.87 -23.13
C THR A 29 0.29 7.68 -22.52
N GLU A 30 1.30 8.42 -22.98
CA GLU A 30 2.66 8.41 -22.39
C GLU A 30 2.66 8.88 -20.93
N HIS A 31 1.85 9.90 -20.61
CA HIS A 31 1.69 10.36 -19.23
C HIS A 31 1.06 9.28 -18.34
N LEU A 32 0.00 8.60 -18.81
CA LEU A 32 -0.64 7.50 -18.10
C LEU A 32 0.31 6.31 -17.89
N LYS A 33 1.16 5.98 -18.88
CA LYS A 33 2.22 4.97 -18.71
C LYS A 33 3.18 5.33 -17.58
N THR A 34 3.59 6.60 -17.53
CA THR A 34 4.49 7.10 -16.48
C THR A 34 3.86 7.02 -15.09
N ILE A 35 2.58 7.41 -14.98
CA ILE A 35 1.81 7.27 -13.73
C ILE A 35 1.70 5.79 -13.33
N GLY A 36 1.35 4.91 -14.28
CA GLY A 36 1.24 3.47 -14.03
C GLY A 36 2.54 2.85 -13.54
N ALA A 37 3.67 3.20 -14.15
CA ALA A 37 5.00 2.77 -13.69
C ALA A 37 5.31 3.27 -12.26
N SER A 38 4.98 4.54 -11.97
CA SER A 38 5.18 5.13 -10.64
C SER A 38 4.31 4.44 -9.57
N LEU A 39 3.06 4.11 -9.89
CA LEU A 39 2.17 3.35 -9.00
C LEU A 39 2.70 1.94 -8.74
N LYS A 40 3.22 1.25 -9.78
CA LYS A 40 3.85 -0.07 -9.62
C LYS A 40 5.05 -0.01 -8.66
N CYS A 41 5.89 1.03 -8.79
CA CYS A 41 7.00 1.27 -7.87
C CYS A 41 6.51 1.51 -6.43
N ALA A 42 5.51 2.38 -6.25
CA ALA A 42 4.93 2.68 -4.94
C ALA A 42 4.32 1.43 -4.26
N ILE A 43 3.65 0.56 -5.03
CA ILE A 43 3.12 -0.72 -4.52
C ILE A 43 4.27 -1.62 -4.02
N GLN A 44 5.36 -1.70 -4.77
CA GLN A 44 6.52 -2.52 -4.39
C GLN A 44 7.19 -1.99 -3.11
N GLU A 45 7.35 -0.67 -2.99
CA GLU A 45 7.87 -0.04 -1.77
C GLU A 45 6.97 -0.29 -0.56
N ALA A 46 5.64 -0.18 -0.74
CA ALA A 46 4.68 -0.47 0.32
C ALA A 46 4.72 -1.94 0.76
N LEU A 47 4.86 -2.89 -0.18
CA LEU A 47 5.04 -4.32 0.11
C LEU A 47 6.32 -4.59 0.90
N GLN A 48 7.44 -3.95 0.54
CA GLN A 48 8.69 -4.08 1.28
C GLN A 48 8.57 -3.53 2.71
N ARG A 49 7.94 -2.36 2.87
CA ARG A 49 7.65 -1.78 4.19
C ARG A 49 6.78 -2.71 5.03
N GLN A 50 5.74 -3.29 4.43
CA GLN A 50 4.86 -4.25 5.10
C GLN A 50 5.63 -5.49 5.58
N SER A 51 6.47 -6.07 4.72
CA SER A 51 7.29 -7.24 5.06
C SER A 51 8.21 -6.96 6.26
N LEU A 52 8.86 -5.78 6.29
CA LEU A 52 9.68 -5.37 7.42
C LEU A 52 8.87 -5.27 8.72
N LEU A 53 7.68 -4.66 8.66
CA LEU A 53 6.79 -4.55 9.83
C LEU A 53 6.32 -5.93 10.32
N GLN A 54 6.00 -6.85 9.40
CA GLN A 54 5.64 -8.23 9.73
C GLN A 54 6.78 -8.98 10.43
N HIS A 55 8.01 -8.80 9.96
CA HIS A 55 9.19 -9.36 10.61
C HIS A 55 9.38 -8.81 12.03
N GLN A 56 9.31 -7.49 12.20
CA GLN A 56 9.39 -6.85 13.52
C GLN A 56 8.29 -7.34 14.48
N TYR A 57 7.06 -7.49 13.97
CA TYR A 57 5.94 -8.04 14.72
C TYR A 57 6.23 -9.47 15.20
N SER A 58 6.70 -10.34 14.29
CA SER A 58 7.04 -11.72 14.61
C SER A 58 8.11 -11.81 15.71
N VAL A 59 9.18 -11.02 15.60
CA VAL A 59 10.25 -10.96 16.61
C VAL A 59 9.69 -10.56 17.97
N MET A 60 8.83 -9.54 18.05
CA MET A 60 8.23 -9.12 19.31
C MET A 60 7.35 -10.17 19.95
N VAL A 61 6.53 -10.87 19.15
CA VAL A 61 5.67 -11.96 19.64
C VAL A 61 6.52 -13.12 20.18
N THR A 62 7.58 -13.51 19.47
CA THR A 62 8.50 -14.56 19.93
C THR A 62 9.20 -14.17 21.23
N GLN A 63 9.67 -12.93 21.36
CA GLN A 63 10.27 -12.43 22.60
C GLN A 63 9.26 -12.42 23.76
N ALA A 64 8.01 -12.00 23.52
CA ALA A 64 6.94 -12.05 24.52
C ALA A 64 6.66 -13.48 24.98
N GLN A 65 6.68 -14.45 24.07
CA GLN A 65 6.50 -15.87 24.40
C GLN A 65 7.65 -16.42 25.26
N ALA A 66 8.89 -16.05 24.94
CA ALA A 66 10.05 -16.43 25.74
C ALA A 66 9.98 -15.86 27.17
N LEU A 67 9.47 -14.64 27.34
CA LEU A 67 9.25 -14.06 28.66
C LEU A 67 8.17 -14.81 29.47
N ILE A 68 7.11 -15.31 28.82
CA ILE A 68 6.09 -16.15 29.47
C ILE A 68 6.73 -17.43 30.02
N GLN A 69 7.52 -18.12 29.19
CA GLN A 69 8.19 -19.37 29.60
C GLN A 69 9.14 -19.13 30.77
N ARG A 70 9.93 -18.05 30.72
CA ARG A 70 10.81 -17.65 31.83
C ARG A 70 10.03 -17.29 33.09
N ALA A 71 8.92 -16.58 32.98
CA ALA A 71 8.08 -16.23 34.12
C ALA A 71 7.50 -17.48 34.79
N SER A 72 7.01 -18.44 33.99
CA SER A 72 6.53 -19.73 34.48
C SER A 72 7.62 -20.51 35.20
N TYR A 73 8.84 -20.55 34.64
CA TYR A 73 9.97 -21.18 35.31
C TYR A 73 10.28 -20.53 36.68
N GLN A 74 10.34 -19.21 36.75
CA GLN A 74 10.61 -18.49 38.01
C GLN A 74 9.51 -18.73 39.05
N GLN A 75 8.25 -18.81 38.62
CA GLN A 75 7.13 -19.15 39.49
C GLN A 75 7.28 -20.57 40.07
N HIS A 76 7.75 -21.55 39.29
CA HIS A 76 8.04 -22.89 39.79
C HIS A 76 9.21 -22.93 40.78
N GLN A 77 10.17 -22.01 40.65
CA GLN A 77 11.29 -21.85 41.59
C GLN A 77 10.90 -21.06 42.86
N GLY A 78 9.65 -20.59 42.96
CA GLY A 78 9.17 -19.78 44.08
C GLY A 78 9.53 -18.29 44.00
N ASP A 79 10.24 -17.85 42.96
CA ASP A 79 10.55 -16.44 42.73
C ASP A 79 9.40 -15.72 42.00
N VAL A 80 8.36 -15.42 42.77
CA VAL A 80 7.17 -14.72 42.30
C VAL A 80 7.49 -13.28 41.88
N GLY A 81 8.49 -12.64 42.51
CA GLY A 81 8.90 -11.27 42.21
C GLY A 81 9.45 -11.13 40.80
N THR A 82 10.40 -12.00 40.44
CA THR A 82 10.98 -12.04 39.08
C THR A 82 9.94 -12.47 38.06
N ALA A 83 9.10 -13.47 38.36
CA ALA A 83 8.02 -13.89 37.48
C ALA A 83 7.09 -12.71 37.11
N ARG A 84 6.68 -11.90 38.10
CA ARG A 84 5.85 -10.72 37.88
C ARG A 84 6.54 -9.65 37.04
N SER A 85 7.82 -9.39 37.29
CA SER A 85 8.61 -8.44 36.48
C SER A 85 8.69 -8.86 35.01
N LEU A 86 8.93 -10.14 34.74
CA LEU A 86 8.95 -10.71 33.39
C LEU A 86 7.60 -10.57 32.68
N LEU A 87 6.48 -10.79 33.39
CA LEU A 87 5.14 -10.58 32.84
C LEU A 87 4.86 -9.10 32.49
N ILE A 88 5.37 -8.16 33.29
CA ILE A 88 5.27 -6.72 32.98
C ILE A 88 6.06 -6.40 31.69
N GLN A 89 7.28 -6.92 31.54
CA GLN A 89 8.07 -6.74 30.32
C GLN A 89 7.37 -7.35 29.10
N LYS A 90 6.79 -8.55 29.25
CA LYS A 90 5.98 -9.20 28.21
C LYS A 90 4.80 -8.32 27.78
N ASN A 91 4.10 -7.69 28.72
CA ASN A 91 2.97 -6.82 28.38
C ASN A 91 3.43 -5.57 27.61
N LYS A 92 4.61 -5.02 27.92
CA LYS A 92 5.20 -3.91 27.13
C LYS A 92 5.46 -4.34 25.69
N LEU A 93 6.03 -5.53 25.47
CA LEU A 93 6.25 -6.06 24.12
C LEU A 93 4.94 -6.29 23.37
N LEU A 94 3.91 -6.83 24.02
CA LEU A 94 2.60 -7.02 23.36
C LEU A 94 1.95 -5.71 22.94
N VAL A 95 2.05 -4.65 23.76
CA VAL A 95 1.54 -3.33 23.37
C VAL A 95 2.27 -2.81 22.12
N GLN A 96 3.59 -2.99 22.04
CA GLN A 96 4.36 -2.62 20.85
C GLN A 96 3.98 -3.49 19.64
N ALA A 97 3.78 -4.80 19.83
CA ALA A 97 3.34 -5.71 18.78
C ALA A 97 1.96 -5.32 18.24
N THR A 98 1.01 -4.92 19.10
CA THR A 98 -0.31 -4.43 18.66
C THR A 98 -0.18 -3.17 17.80
N ARG A 99 0.72 -2.24 18.17
CA ARG A 99 0.99 -1.05 17.34
C ARG A 99 1.58 -1.42 15.98
N LEU A 100 2.49 -2.40 15.92
CA LEU A 100 3.00 -2.92 14.65
C LEU A 100 1.90 -3.55 13.81
N LYS A 101 1.00 -4.32 14.43
CA LYS A 101 -0.15 -4.91 13.75
C LYS A 101 -1.04 -3.84 13.09
N THR A 102 -1.38 -2.78 13.81
CA THR A 102 -2.16 -1.66 13.23
C THR A 102 -1.42 -0.98 12.08
N ARG A 103 -0.08 -0.86 12.14
CA ARG A 103 0.72 -0.32 11.03
C ARG A 103 0.72 -1.25 9.81
N ILE A 104 0.75 -2.57 10.02
CA ILE A 104 0.63 -3.56 8.94
C ILE A 104 -0.73 -3.42 8.26
N GLU A 105 -1.82 -3.35 9.03
CA GLU A 105 -3.19 -3.16 8.52
C GLU A 105 -3.32 -1.84 7.72
N SER A 106 -2.66 -0.77 8.18
CA SER A 106 -2.60 0.49 7.43
C SER A 106 -1.84 0.34 6.11
N CYS A 107 -0.75 -0.42 6.07
CA CYS A 107 -0.04 -0.71 4.82
C CYS A 107 -0.87 -1.59 3.87
N ASP A 108 -1.65 -2.55 4.39
CA ASP A 108 -2.59 -3.34 3.59
C ASP A 108 -3.62 -2.44 2.89
N ALA A 109 -4.21 -1.49 3.62
CA ALA A 109 -5.16 -0.53 3.07
C ALA A 109 -4.51 0.38 2.00
N GLU A 110 -3.28 0.86 2.25
CA GLU A 110 -2.48 1.64 1.30
C GLU A 110 -2.24 0.86 0.00
N ILE A 111 -1.78 -0.40 0.11
CA ILE A 111 -1.54 -1.28 -1.04
C ILE A 111 -2.83 -1.52 -1.84
N GLN A 112 -3.96 -1.77 -1.16
CA GLN A 112 -5.25 -1.95 -1.83
C GLN A 112 -5.67 -0.69 -2.60
N SER A 113 -5.54 0.48 -2.00
CA SER A 113 -5.84 1.76 -2.66
C SER A 113 -4.96 1.99 -3.89
N LEU A 114 -3.65 1.74 -3.77
CA LEU A 114 -2.71 1.87 -4.89
C LEU A 114 -3.05 0.90 -6.04
N ARG A 115 -3.45 -0.34 -5.72
CA ARG A 115 -3.89 -1.32 -6.72
C ARG A 115 -5.17 -0.90 -7.44
N GLN A 116 -6.14 -0.33 -6.73
CA GLN A 116 -7.35 0.21 -7.34
C GLN A 116 -7.02 1.37 -8.29
N ASN A 117 -6.14 2.28 -7.86
CA ASN A 117 -5.68 3.38 -8.71
C ASN A 117 -4.94 2.86 -9.94
N LEU A 118 -4.10 1.84 -9.79
CA LEU A 118 -3.39 1.23 -10.91
C LEU A 118 -4.36 0.59 -11.92
N ALA A 119 -5.33 -0.19 -11.45
CA ALA A 119 -6.35 -0.78 -12.31
C ALA A 119 -7.11 0.30 -13.10
N HIS A 120 -7.48 1.40 -12.45
CA HIS A 120 -8.13 2.52 -13.13
C HIS A 120 -7.25 3.16 -14.22
N ILE A 121 -5.94 3.28 -13.98
CA ILE A 121 -4.99 3.81 -14.97
C ILE A 121 -4.81 2.82 -16.13
N GLU A 122 -4.79 1.51 -15.85
CA GLU A 122 -4.72 0.46 -16.87
C GLU A 122 -5.98 0.47 -17.77
N ASP A 123 -7.18 0.62 -17.20
CA ASP A 123 -8.42 0.80 -17.97
C ASP A 123 -8.38 2.04 -18.88
N GLN A 124 -7.84 3.16 -18.37
CA GLN A 124 -7.70 4.39 -19.16
C GLN A 124 -6.67 4.25 -20.29
N LEU A 125 -5.59 3.49 -20.07
CA LEU A 125 -4.59 3.18 -21.09
C LEU A 125 -5.21 2.35 -22.20
N ASP A 126 -5.94 1.29 -21.85
CA ASP A 126 -6.60 0.41 -22.83
C ASP A 126 -7.59 1.21 -23.69
N ALA A 127 -8.41 2.06 -23.06
CA ALA A 127 -9.34 2.93 -23.78
C ALA A 127 -8.61 3.93 -24.72
N SER A 128 -7.48 4.48 -24.28
CA SER A 128 -6.69 5.42 -25.08
C SER A 128 -6.01 4.73 -26.27
N GLN A 129 -5.55 3.49 -26.08
CA GLN A 129 -4.94 2.68 -27.14
C GLN A 129 -5.97 2.27 -28.20
N GLN A 130 -7.14 1.80 -27.77
CA GLN A 130 -8.25 1.47 -28.69
C GLN A 130 -8.66 2.67 -29.56
N TRP A 131 -8.64 3.89 -29.00
CA TRP A 131 -8.94 5.10 -29.76
C TRP A 131 -7.85 5.44 -30.79
N LEU A 132 -6.58 5.16 -30.48
CA LEU A 132 -5.46 5.38 -31.40
C LEU A 132 -5.41 4.35 -32.53
N GLU A 133 -5.89 3.13 -32.29
CA GLU A 133 -5.96 2.03 -33.27
C GLU A 133 -7.23 2.07 -34.15
N ALA A 134 -8.24 2.87 -33.77
CA ALA A 134 -9.45 3.04 -34.57
C ALA A 134 -9.14 3.77 -35.90
N PRO A 135 -9.63 3.25 -37.05
CA PRO A 135 -9.35 3.77 -38.38
C PRO A 135 -9.85 5.21 -38.63
#